data_AF-A0A2E9IRY9-F1
#
_entry.id   AF-A0A2E9IRY9-F1
#
_cell.length_a   1.000
_cell.length_b   1.000
_cell.length_c   1.000
_cell.angle_alpha   90.00
_cell.angle_beta   90.00
_cell.angle_gamma   90.00
#
_symmetry.space_group_name_H-M   'P 1'
#
loop_
_entity.id
_entity.type
_entity.pdbx_description
1 polymer ?
#
loop_
_entity_poly.entity_id
_entity_poly.type
_entity_poly.pdbx_seq_one_letter_code
_entity_poly.pdbx_strand_id
1 'polypeptide(L)'
;MKKQFSFLFLAALVAAPFVSAQQAHISSEGILTAGNTSWRTLFMDKQWRAITQDRHFVVETAADQNYKGVFQLSSGEYLFDYDISFTPTAGGYAIDSHVSNTDTIQVNILAYQGTLTVEDFAGKTIQLDGEPVVLPELYAGQSNLIMRYANTVTIPSSAGPLVFKGEFDVMIIDAREYNDPKYFVRLMYKPHKGTIQNSAFKAKLTIGQ
;
A
#
# COMPACT_ATOMS: atom_id res chain seq x y z
N MET A 1 -11.94 -61.74 41.90
CA MET A 1 -10.73 -60.88 41.78
C MET A 1 -11.05 -59.71 40.87
N LYS A 2 -10.77 -58.49 41.34
CA LYS A 2 -11.22 -57.21 40.77
C LYS A 2 -10.46 -56.85 39.49
N LYS A 3 -11.19 -56.44 38.45
CA LYS A 3 -10.66 -55.81 37.23
C LYS A 3 -10.28 -54.36 37.54
N GLN A 4 -9.05 -53.96 37.26
CA GLN A 4 -8.66 -52.55 37.14
C GLN A 4 -8.28 -52.30 35.68
N PHE A 5 -9.10 -51.52 34.98
CA PHE A 5 -8.75 -50.92 33.71
C PHE A 5 -8.39 -49.45 34.00
N SER A 6 -7.10 -49.12 33.90
CA SER A 6 -6.65 -47.73 33.94
C SER A 6 -6.93 -47.08 32.60
N PHE A 7 -7.81 -46.08 32.57
CA PHE A 7 -7.97 -45.17 31.45
C PHE A 7 -6.83 -44.14 31.47
N LEU A 8 -5.92 -44.19 30.50
CA LEU A 8 -5.06 -43.05 30.18
C LEU A 8 -5.91 -42.00 29.46
N PHE A 9 -6.08 -40.83 30.07
CA PHE A 9 -6.54 -39.63 29.37
C PHE A 9 -5.36 -39.04 28.60
N LEU A 10 -5.34 -39.22 27.29
CA LEU A 10 -4.43 -38.52 26.39
C LEU A 10 -5.07 -37.15 26.09
N ALA A 11 -4.58 -36.09 26.73
CA ALA A 11 -4.95 -34.72 26.38
C ALA A 11 -4.31 -34.39 25.02
N ALA A 12 -5.10 -34.50 23.94
CA ALA A 12 -4.71 -34.01 22.64
C ALA A 12 -4.72 -32.47 22.67
N LEU A 13 -3.53 -31.88 22.77
CA LEU A 13 -3.35 -30.46 22.52
C LEU A 13 -3.62 -30.24 21.03
N VAL A 14 -4.82 -29.78 20.69
CA VAL A 14 -5.13 -29.33 19.31
C VAL A 14 -4.36 -28.03 19.11
N ALA A 15 -3.14 -28.14 18.59
CA ALA A 15 -2.46 -26.99 17.99
C ALA A 15 -3.34 -26.54 16.82
N ALA A 16 -4.07 -25.43 17.02
CA ALA A 16 -4.74 -24.77 15.91
C ALA A 16 -3.66 -24.47 14.85
N PRO A 17 -3.84 -24.87 13.59
CA PRO A 17 -2.91 -24.47 12.55
C PRO A 17 -2.96 -22.95 12.49
N PHE A 18 -1.85 -22.28 12.83
CA PHE A 18 -1.60 -20.94 12.32
C PHE A 18 -1.74 -21.07 10.81
N VAL A 19 -2.84 -20.53 10.26
CA VAL A 19 -2.95 -20.32 8.83
C VAL A 19 -1.79 -19.37 8.52
N SER A 20 -0.70 -19.97 8.02
CA SER A 20 0.46 -19.23 7.53
C SER A 20 -0.09 -18.32 6.47
N ALA A 21 -0.20 -17.04 6.81
CA ALA A 21 -0.62 -16.07 5.86
C ALA A 21 0.32 -16.17 4.65
N GLN A 22 -0.26 -16.25 3.47
CA GLN A 22 0.44 -15.92 2.24
C GLN A 22 0.57 -14.38 2.29
N GLN A 23 1.48 -13.93 3.17
CA GLN A 23 1.38 -12.68 3.95
C GLN A 23 2.11 -11.55 3.25
N ALA A 24 1.61 -11.15 2.10
CA ALA A 24 2.23 -10.17 1.23
C ALA A 24 3.60 -10.56 0.64
N HIS A 25 3.90 -9.92 -0.48
CA HIS A 25 5.11 -10.11 -1.26
C HIS A 25 5.64 -8.74 -1.66
N ILE A 26 6.96 -8.55 -1.56
CA ILE A 26 7.61 -7.32 -2.00
C ILE A 26 8.48 -7.65 -3.21
N SER A 27 8.26 -6.97 -4.34
CA SER A 27 9.00 -7.23 -5.57
C SER A 27 10.46 -6.75 -5.50
N SER A 28 11.24 -7.05 -6.54
CA SER A 28 12.61 -6.54 -6.72
C SER A 28 12.69 -5.02 -6.77
N GLU A 29 11.59 -4.35 -7.12
CA GLU A 29 11.48 -2.90 -7.20
C GLU A 29 10.91 -2.29 -5.92
N GLY A 30 10.62 -3.07 -4.87
CA GLY A 30 10.02 -2.58 -3.64
C GLY A 30 8.51 -2.33 -3.74
N ILE A 31 7.80 -3.06 -4.61
CA ILE A 31 6.33 -3.00 -4.73
C ILE A 31 5.71 -4.02 -3.79
N LEU A 32 4.88 -3.56 -2.87
CA LEU A 32 4.18 -4.43 -1.93
C LEU A 32 2.86 -4.93 -2.54
N THR A 33 2.70 -6.24 -2.60
CA THR A 33 1.45 -6.90 -2.99
C THR A 33 0.90 -7.64 -1.78
N ALA A 34 -0.35 -7.37 -1.39
CA ALA A 34 -1.01 -8.02 -0.25
C ALA A 34 -2.45 -8.37 -0.64
N GLY A 35 -2.78 -9.66 -0.58
CA GLY A 35 -4.03 -10.18 -1.16
C GLY A 35 -4.12 -9.83 -2.64
N ASN A 36 -5.21 -9.18 -3.03
CA ASN A 36 -5.50 -8.72 -4.38
C ASN A 36 -5.24 -7.21 -4.56
N THR A 37 -4.36 -6.63 -3.74
CA THR A 37 -3.93 -5.23 -3.86
C THR A 37 -2.44 -5.13 -4.16
N SER A 38 -2.05 -4.06 -4.86
CA SER A 38 -0.64 -3.72 -5.11
C SER A 38 -0.37 -2.26 -4.79
N TRP A 39 0.75 -2.01 -4.09
CA TRP A 39 1.12 -0.75 -3.49
C TRP A 39 2.49 -0.28 -3.96
N ARG A 40 2.54 0.95 -4.44
CA ARG A 40 3.73 1.54 -5.06
C ARG A 40 3.75 3.04 -4.91
N THR A 41 4.91 3.65 -5.06
CA THR A 41 5.04 5.10 -5.12
C THR A 41 4.60 5.62 -6.50
N LEU A 42 3.80 6.67 -6.47
CA LEU A 42 3.34 7.47 -7.60
C LEU A 42 3.87 8.89 -7.45
N PHE A 43 4.51 9.38 -8.50
CA PHE A 43 4.81 10.78 -8.72
C PHE A 43 3.98 11.30 -9.90
N MET A 44 3.22 12.37 -9.71
CA MET A 44 2.56 13.11 -10.78
C MET A 44 3.27 14.44 -10.94
N ASP A 45 3.84 14.64 -12.12
CA ASP A 45 4.55 15.87 -12.44
C ASP A 45 3.58 17.05 -12.69
N LYS A 46 4.14 18.23 -12.97
CA LYS A 46 3.38 19.45 -13.30
C LYS A 46 2.51 19.33 -14.58
N GLN A 47 2.75 18.33 -15.43
CA GLN A 47 1.94 18.00 -16.61
C GLN A 47 0.85 16.95 -16.30
N TRP A 48 0.69 16.55 -15.03
CA TRP A 48 -0.20 15.45 -14.62
C TRP A 48 0.17 14.09 -15.22
N ARG A 49 1.42 13.90 -15.65
CA ARG A 49 1.91 12.59 -16.11
C ARG A 49 2.15 11.70 -14.89
N ALA A 50 1.58 10.50 -14.90
CA ALA A 50 1.79 9.51 -13.87
C ALA A 50 3.11 8.76 -14.08
N ILE A 51 4.01 8.87 -13.11
CA ILE A 51 5.32 8.24 -13.08
C ILE A 51 5.32 7.30 -11.87
N THR A 52 5.25 6.00 -12.15
CA THR A 52 5.11 4.96 -11.12
C THR A 52 6.39 4.17 -10.91
N GLN A 53 6.58 3.69 -9.68
CA GLN A 53 7.74 2.90 -9.25
C GLN A 53 8.03 1.70 -10.17
N ASP A 54 7.01 0.96 -10.60
CA ASP A 54 7.16 -0.23 -11.45
C ASP A 54 7.72 0.03 -12.86
N ARG A 55 7.76 1.30 -13.28
CA ARG A 55 8.21 1.68 -14.63
C ARG A 55 9.42 2.60 -14.65
N HIS A 56 9.62 3.35 -13.56
CA HIS A 56 10.54 4.49 -13.54
C HIS A 56 11.55 4.41 -12.41
N PHE A 57 11.38 3.49 -11.45
CA PHE A 57 12.37 3.31 -10.41
C PHE A 57 13.47 2.36 -10.88
N VAL A 58 14.69 2.89 -10.97
CA VAL A 58 15.89 2.09 -11.19
C VAL A 58 16.53 1.80 -9.85
N VAL A 59 16.47 0.54 -9.45
CA VAL A 59 17.07 0.06 -8.21
C VAL A 59 18.59 -0.02 -8.39
N GLU A 60 19.31 0.68 -7.51
CA GLU A 60 20.78 0.64 -7.45
C GLU A 60 21.25 -0.34 -6.39
N THR A 61 20.55 -0.37 -5.24
CA THR A 61 20.83 -1.31 -4.15
C THR A 61 19.53 -1.89 -3.60
N ALA A 62 19.55 -3.20 -3.34
CA ALA A 62 18.48 -3.90 -2.66
C ALA A 62 19.09 -4.88 -1.64
N ALA A 63 18.76 -4.70 -0.36
CA ALA A 63 19.18 -5.60 0.72
C ALA A 63 18.13 -5.59 1.82
N ASP A 64 17.76 -6.76 2.34
CA ASP A 64 16.85 -6.89 3.48
C ASP A 64 15.55 -6.08 3.37
N GLN A 65 14.92 -6.09 2.17
CA GLN A 65 13.72 -5.31 1.86
C GLN A 65 13.88 -3.78 2.03
N ASN A 66 15.12 -3.30 1.95
CA ASN A 66 15.49 -1.91 1.75
C ASN A 66 15.94 -1.74 0.29
N TYR A 67 15.32 -0.78 -0.39
CA TYR A 67 15.54 -0.50 -1.81
C TYR A 67 15.96 0.96 -1.93
N LYS A 68 17.03 1.21 -2.67
CA LYS A 68 17.50 2.55 -2.99
C LYS A 68 17.85 2.66 -4.45
N GLY A 69 17.65 3.84 -5.00
CA GLY A 69 18.07 4.19 -6.36
C GLY A 69 17.42 5.48 -6.80
N VAL A 70 17.03 5.55 -8.07
CA VAL A 70 16.54 6.80 -8.67
C VAL A 70 15.25 6.58 -9.44
N PHE A 71 14.35 7.57 -9.37
CA PHE A 71 13.29 7.71 -10.35
C PHE A 71 13.81 8.43 -11.57
N GLN A 72 13.55 7.87 -12.74
CA GLN A 72 13.91 8.47 -14.03
C GLN A 72 12.85 8.19 -15.09
N LEU A 73 12.70 9.10 -16.04
CA LEU A 73 11.83 8.91 -17.20
C LEU A 73 12.39 7.82 -18.13
N SER A 74 11.56 7.28 -19.02
CA SER A 74 12.02 6.30 -20.03
C SER A 74 13.09 6.87 -20.98
N SER A 75 13.23 8.19 -21.07
CA SER A 75 14.33 8.88 -21.78
C SER A 75 15.69 8.79 -21.06
N GLY A 76 15.72 8.31 -19.81
CA GLY A 76 16.88 8.36 -18.92
C GLY A 76 17.00 9.68 -18.15
N GLU A 77 16.04 10.59 -18.28
CA GLU A 77 16.04 11.85 -17.52
C GLU A 77 15.81 11.56 -16.02
N TYR A 78 16.80 11.91 -15.21
CA TYR A 78 16.74 11.82 -13.75
C TYR A 78 15.62 12.72 -13.19
N LEU A 79 14.90 12.21 -12.18
CA LEU A 79 13.87 12.96 -11.47
C LEU A 79 14.23 13.20 -10.01
N PHE A 80 14.56 12.15 -9.25
CA PHE A 80 14.91 12.24 -7.82
C PHE A 80 15.49 10.92 -7.31
N ASP A 81 16.20 10.99 -6.19
CA ASP A 81 16.62 9.84 -5.42
C ASP A 81 15.44 9.32 -4.60
N TYR A 82 15.37 8.00 -4.47
CA TYR A 82 14.28 7.33 -3.77
C TYR A 82 14.81 6.16 -2.96
N ASP A 83 14.33 6.08 -1.73
CA ASP A 83 14.46 4.89 -0.91
C ASP A 83 13.12 4.47 -0.30
N ILE A 84 12.97 3.16 -0.13
CA ILE A 84 11.85 2.56 0.58
C ILE A 84 12.33 1.32 1.33
N SER A 85 11.87 1.19 2.56
CA SER A 85 12.17 0.04 3.42
C SER A 85 10.90 -0.56 4.00
N PHE A 86 10.92 -1.88 4.13
CA PHE A 86 9.85 -2.66 4.76
C PHE A 86 10.45 -3.44 5.92
N THR A 87 10.27 -2.94 7.15
CA THR A 87 10.72 -3.64 8.35
C THR A 87 9.61 -4.57 8.83
N PRO A 88 9.83 -5.90 8.90
CA PRO A 88 8.82 -6.82 9.41
C PRO A 88 8.38 -6.47 10.83
N THR A 89 7.08 -6.63 11.11
CA THR A 89 6.47 -6.46 12.43
C THR A 89 5.53 -7.63 12.72
N ALA A 90 5.00 -7.70 13.94
CA ALA A 90 3.95 -8.67 14.26
C ALA A 90 2.72 -8.45 13.35
N GLY A 91 2.55 -9.31 12.34
CA GLY A 91 1.40 -9.31 11.43
C GLY A 91 1.47 -8.34 10.25
N GLY A 92 2.65 -7.79 9.91
CA GLY A 92 2.79 -6.90 8.75
C GLY A 92 4.14 -6.18 8.70
N TYR A 93 4.15 -4.91 8.30
CA TYR A 93 5.38 -4.15 8.04
C TYR A 93 5.30 -2.72 8.59
N ALA A 94 6.43 -2.20 9.07
CA ALA A 94 6.67 -0.77 9.13
C ALA A 94 7.29 -0.34 7.79
N ILE A 95 6.67 0.64 7.15
CA ILE A 95 7.06 1.19 5.86
C ILE A 95 7.65 2.57 6.11
N ASP A 96 8.87 2.78 5.64
CA ASP A 96 9.55 4.08 5.65
C ASP A 96 10.09 4.34 4.25
N SER A 97 9.70 5.47 3.66
CA SER A 97 10.11 5.83 2.30
C SER A 97 10.44 7.31 2.22
N HIS A 98 11.50 7.61 1.49
CA HIS A 98 12.02 8.95 1.31
C HIS A 98 12.24 9.25 -0.17
N VAL A 99 11.92 10.49 -0.53
CA VAL A 99 12.27 11.12 -1.80
C VAL A 99 13.18 12.29 -1.49
N SER A 100 14.31 12.36 -2.18
CA SER A 100 15.23 13.49 -2.09
C SER A 100 15.74 13.90 -3.46
N ASN A 101 16.03 15.18 -3.64
CA ASN A 101 16.75 15.67 -4.80
C ASN A 101 17.71 16.78 -4.33
N THR A 102 18.86 16.92 -5.00
CA THR A 102 19.80 18.01 -4.73
C THR A 102 19.13 19.37 -4.99
N ASP A 103 18.37 19.46 -6.09
CA ASP A 103 17.54 20.60 -6.45
C ASP A 103 16.08 20.38 -6.04
N THR A 104 15.23 21.40 -6.24
CA THR A 104 13.80 21.25 -6.03
C THR A 104 13.10 20.64 -7.24
N ILE A 105 12.17 19.71 -6.99
CA ILE A 105 11.26 19.16 -7.99
C ILE A 105 9.87 19.77 -7.86
N GLN A 106 9.23 20.06 -8.99
CA GLN A 106 7.83 20.47 -9.03
C GLN A 106 6.92 19.25 -9.14
N VAL A 107 6.03 19.08 -8.16
CA VAL A 107 5.16 17.92 -8.05
C VAL A 107 3.70 18.34 -7.87
N ASN A 108 2.79 17.70 -8.59
CA ASN A 108 1.36 17.83 -8.37
C ASN A 108 0.90 16.87 -7.27
N ILE A 109 1.35 15.61 -7.31
CA ILE A 109 1.04 14.58 -6.32
C ILE A 109 2.22 13.64 -6.13
N LEU A 110 2.61 13.39 -4.88
CA LEU A 110 3.49 12.29 -4.47
C LEU A 110 2.75 11.43 -3.44
N ALA A 111 2.52 10.16 -3.77
CA ALA A 111 1.67 9.28 -2.97
C ALA A 111 2.19 7.84 -2.95
N TYR A 112 1.91 7.13 -1.86
CA TYR A 112 1.94 5.68 -1.83
C TYR A 112 0.55 5.18 -2.26
N GLN A 113 0.47 4.64 -3.48
CA GLN A 113 -0.77 4.31 -4.15
C GLN A 113 -1.05 2.80 -4.10
N GLY A 114 -2.20 2.44 -3.53
CA GLY A 114 -2.84 1.15 -3.67
C GLY A 114 -3.69 1.08 -4.93
N THR A 115 -3.57 -0.03 -5.66
CA THR A 115 -4.41 -0.38 -6.82
C THR A 115 -5.43 -1.44 -6.43
N LEU A 116 -6.71 -1.15 -6.69
CA LEU A 116 -7.85 -2.01 -6.39
C LEU A 116 -8.65 -2.22 -7.69
N THR A 117 -8.78 -3.44 -8.18
CA THR A 117 -9.55 -3.72 -9.41
C THR A 117 -11.05 -3.57 -9.18
N VAL A 118 -11.79 -3.06 -10.17
CA VAL A 118 -13.26 -2.95 -10.06
C VAL A 118 -13.90 -4.33 -9.86
N GLU A 119 -13.39 -5.35 -10.54
CA GLU A 119 -13.83 -6.75 -10.41
C GLU A 119 -13.87 -7.21 -8.95
N ASP A 120 -12.84 -6.89 -8.18
CA ASP A 120 -12.75 -7.36 -6.80
C ASP A 120 -13.32 -6.38 -5.77
N PHE A 121 -13.44 -5.08 -6.10
CA PHE A 121 -13.67 -4.03 -5.10
C PHE A 121 -14.93 -3.20 -5.30
N ALA A 122 -15.62 -3.32 -6.43
CA ALA A 122 -16.93 -2.71 -6.61
C ALA A 122 -17.89 -3.09 -5.46
N GLY A 123 -18.59 -2.11 -4.89
CA GLY A 123 -19.52 -2.28 -3.77
C GLY A 123 -18.85 -2.52 -2.41
N LYS A 124 -17.53 -2.71 -2.34
CA LYS A 124 -16.81 -2.89 -1.07
C LYS A 124 -16.62 -1.56 -0.35
N THR A 125 -16.45 -1.64 0.97
CA THR A 125 -16.25 -0.48 1.84
C THR A 125 -14.80 -0.41 2.30
N ILE A 126 -14.16 0.73 2.07
CA ILE A 126 -12.92 1.14 2.74
C ILE A 126 -13.32 1.92 4.00
N GLN A 127 -12.54 1.83 5.08
CA GLN A 127 -12.76 2.67 6.25
C GLN A 127 -11.60 3.65 6.42
N LEU A 128 -11.91 4.92 6.69
CA LEU A 128 -10.92 5.93 7.07
C LEU A 128 -11.28 6.39 8.49
N ASP A 129 -10.42 6.09 9.46
CA ASP A 129 -10.68 6.29 10.90
C ASP A 129 -11.99 5.64 11.39
N GLY A 130 -12.32 4.47 10.84
CA GLY A 130 -13.54 3.73 11.15
C GLY A 130 -14.77 4.20 10.36
N GLU A 131 -14.73 5.38 9.75
CA GLU A 131 -15.83 5.91 8.94
C GLU A 131 -15.84 5.27 7.54
N PRO A 132 -16.99 4.76 7.07
CA PRO A 132 -17.09 4.01 5.82
C PRO A 132 -17.02 4.91 4.58
N VAL A 133 -16.34 4.41 3.55
CA VAL A 133 -16.32 4.94 2.19
C VAL A 133 -16.61 3.79 1.23
N VAL A 134 -17.80 3.81 0.63
CA VAL A 134 -18.25 2.76 -0.30
C VAL A 134 -17.68 3.03 -1.69
N LEU A 135 -17.07 2.01 -2.29
CA LEU A 135 -16.61 2.04 -3.68
C LEU A 135 -17.80 1.79 -4.62
N PRO A 136 -18.14 2.72 -5.53
CA PRO A 136 -19.36 2.63 -6.34
C PRO A 136 -19.38 1.40 -7.25
N GLU A 137 -20.45 0.60 -7.26
CA GLU A 137 -20.53 -0.53 -8.19
C GLU A 137 -20.45 -0.09 -9.66
N LEU A 138 -21.11 1.03 -9.98
CA LEU A 138 -21.11 1.65 -11.30
C LEU A 138 -20.39 3.00 -11.24
N TYR A 139 -19.74 3.37 -12.35
CA TYR A 139 -19.13 4.69 -12.47
C TYR A 139 -20.22 5.77 -12.48
N ALA A 140 -20.15 6.68 -11.52
CA ALA A 140 -21.16 7.72 -11.31
C ALA A 140 -20.85 9.06 -12.01
N GLY A 141 -19.86 9.08 -12.93
CA GLY A 141 -19.44 10.33 -13.60
C GLY A 141 -18.54 11.22 -12.75
N GLN A 142 -18.08 10.74 -11.59
CA GLN A 142 -17.18 11.47 -10.69
C GLN A 142 -15.99 10.58 -10.30
N SER A 143 -14.79 11.10 -10.55
CA SER A 143 -13.52 10.44 -10.27
C SER A 143 -13.12 10.51 -8.80
N ASN A 144 -13.16 11.70 -8.22
CA ASN A 144 -12.74 11.91 -6.84
C ASN A 144 -13.86 11.49 -5.88
N LEU A 145 -13.72 10.33 -5.27
CA LEU A 145 -14.71 9.79 -4.32
C LEU A 145 -14.56 10.44 -2.94
N ILE A 146 -13.32 10.59 -2.48
CA ILE A 146 -13.02 11.27 -1.20
C ILE A 146 -11.62 11.89 -1.25
N MET A 147 -11.48 13.02 -0.56
CA MET A 147 -10.19 13.61 -0.23
C MET A 147 -10.26 14.17 1.20
N ARG A 148 -9.55 13.55 2.14
CA ARG A 148 -9.51 14.01 3.55
C ARG A 148 -8.32 13.44 4.30
N TYR A 149 -8.01 14.04 5.44
CA TYR A 149 -7.04 13.51 6.38
C TYR A 149 -7.57 12.24 7.08
N ALA A 150 -6.70 11.27 7.32
CA ALA A 150 -6.98 10.11 8.18
C ALA A 150 -5.72 9.54 8.84
N ASN A 151 -5.89 8.92 10.01
CA ASN A 151 -4.81 8.22 10.71
C ASN A 151 -4.80 6.72 10.49
N THR A 152 -5.96 6.13 10.21
CA THR A 152 -6.15 4.71 9.94
C THR A 152 -6.90 4.53 8.64
N VAL A 153 -6.37 3.70 7.74
CA VAL A 153 -7.01 3.31 6.49
C VAL A 153 -7.14 1.79 6.47
N THR A 154 -8.37 1.29 6.44
CA THR A 154 -8.65 -0.15 6.41
C THR A 154 -9.26 -0.52 5.06
N ILE A 155 -8.61 -1.45 4.35
CA ILE A 155 -9.02 -1.90 3.01
C ILE A 155 -9.30 -3.40 3.08
N PRO A 156 -10.50 -3.86 2.67
CA PRO A 156 -10.78 -5.30 2.62
C PRO A 156 -9.92 -5.94 1.53
N SER A 157 -9.28 -7.08 1.79
CA SER A 157 -8.52 -7.80 0.75
C SER A 157 -8.70 -9.30 0.87
N SER A 158 -8.28 -10.05 -0.15
CA SER A 158 -8.28 -11.53 -0.12
C SER A 158 -7.31 -12.12 0.93
N ALA A 159 -6.36 -11.35 1.44
CA ALA A 159 -5.48 -11.73 2.56
C ALA A 159 -6.05 -11.30 3.93
N GLY A 160 -7.32 -10.87 3.98
CA GLY A 160 -7.93 -10.20 5.11
C GLY A 160 -7.74 -8.67 5.08
N PRO A 161 -8.25 -7.93 6.08
CA PRO A 161 -8.14 -6.48 6.08
C PRO A 161 -6.68 -6.00 6.08
N LEU A 162 -6.37 -5.04 5.22
CA LEU A 162 -5.12 -4.30 5.22
C LEU A 162 -5.34 -3.02 6.02
N VAL A 163 -4.66 -2.87 7.15
CA VAL A 163 -4.80 -1.71 8.04
C VAL A 163 -3.51 -0.90 8.00
N PHE A 164 -3.55 0.26 7.35
CA PHE A 164 -2.47 1.24 7.37
C PHE A 164 -2.70 2.24 8.50
N LYS A 165 -1.69 2.45 9.34
CA LYS A 165 -1.68 3.47 10.39
C LYS A 165 -0.54 4.45 10.15
N GLY A 166 -0.82 5.73 10.24
CA GLY A 166 0.13 6.81 10.02
C GLY A 166 -0.57 8.16 10.08
N GLU A 167 -0.08 9.14 9.33
CA GLU A 167 -0.72 10.44 9.19
C GLU A 167 -0.84 10.75 7.70
N PHE A 168 -2.04 10.62 7.15
CA PHE A 168 -2.23 10.66 5.71
C PHE A 168 -3.19 11.78 5.33
N ASP A 169 -2.83 12.58 4.32
CA ASP A 169 -3.87 13.06 3.41
C ASP A 169 -4.24 11.85 2.53
N VAL A 170 -5.51 11.47 2.48
CA VAL A 170 -6.00 10.34 1.71
C VAL A 170 -6.82 10.84 0.54
N MET A 171 -6.59 10.26 -0.64
CA MET A 171 -7.41 10.48 -1.83
C MET A 171 -7.83 9.13 -2.40
N ILE A 172 -9.14 8.94 -2.61
CA ILE A 172 -9.65 7.75 -3.32
C ILE A 172 -10.27 8.21 -4.63
N ILE A 173 -9.80 7.59 -5.72
CA ILE A 173 -10.18 7.92 -7.08
C ILE A 173 -10.81 6.69 -7.74
N ASP A 174 -11.91 6.90 -8.45
CA ASP A 174 -12.46 5.99 -9.43
C ASP A 174 -11.82 6.24 -10.80
N ALA A 175 -10.87 5.37 -11.18
CA ALA A 175 -10.08 5.55 -12.38
C ALA A 175 -10.85 5.23 -13.68
N ARG A 176 -12.12 4.80 -13.57
CA ARG A 176 -12.99 4.57 -14.73
C ARG A 176 -13.23 5.84 -15.54
N GLU A 177 -13.08 7.03 -14.93
CA GLU A 177 -13.04 8.31 -15.66
C GLU A 177 -11.98 8.30 -16.78
N TYR A 178 -10.86 7.61 -16.55
CA TYR A 178 -9.72 7.52 -17.46
C TYR A 178 -9.69 6.19 -18.22
N ASN A 179 -10.82 5.49 -18.32
CA ASN A 179 -10.94 4.15 -18.91
C ASN A 179 -10.04 3.09 -18.25
N ASP A 180 -9.69 3.26 -16.98
CA ASP A 180 -8.96 2.25 -16.20
C ASP A 180 -9.91 1.63 -15.17
N PRO A 181 -10.28 0.32 -15.28
CA PRO A 181 -11.28 -0.32 -14.42
C PRO A 181 -10.74 -0.63 -13.01
N LYS A 182 -10.32 0.42 -12.29
CA LYS A 182 -9.68 0.36 -10.98
C LYS A 182 -10.14 1.52 -10.09
N TYR A 183 -10.00 1.33 -8.79
CA TYR A 183 -9.89 2.41 -7.82
C TYR A 183 -8.44 2.59 -7.43
N PHE A 184 -8.05 3.84 -7.20
CA PHE A 184 -6.76 4.18 -6.60
C PHE A 184 -6.98 4.71 -5.20
N VAL A 185 -6.27 4.14 -4.23
CA VAL A 185 -6.16 4.70 -2.88
C VAL A 185 -4.78 5.32 -2.75
N ARG A 186 -4.70 6.63 -2.57
CA ARG A 186 -3.44 7.37 -2.45
C ARG A 186 -3.27 7.84 -1.02
N LEU A 187 -2.22 7.35 -0.37
CA LEU A 187 -1.75 7.83 0.92
C LEU A 187 -0.61 8.80 0.66
N MET A 188 -0.86 10.09 0.88
CA MET A 188 0.05 11.15 0.45
C MET A 188 1.33 11.19 1.29
N TYR A 189 2.44 11.52 0.63
CA TYR A 189 3.70 11.85 1.30
C TYR A 189 3.61 13.21 2.02
N LYS A 190 4.64 13.55 2.80
CA LYS A 190 4.77 14.88 3.43
C LYS A 190 6.13 15.50 3.12
N PRO A 191 6.17 16.64 2.41
CA PRO A 191 5.10 17.24 1.58
C PRO A 191 4.78 16.41 0.32
N HIS A 192 3.51 16.36 -0.13
CA HIS A 192 3.12 15.61 -1.34
C HIS A 192 2.97 16.45 -2.61
N LYS A 193 3.02 17.78 -2.52
CA LYS A 193 2.75 18.68 -3.65
C LYS A 193 3.54 19.97 -3.54
N GLY A 194 3.66 20.70 -4.66
CA GLY A 194 4.36 21.97 -4.76
C GLY A 194 5.81 21.78 -5.18
N THR A 195 6.66 22.69 -4.75
CA THR A 195 8.11 22.66 -5.00
C THR A 195 8.77 22.00 -3.79
N ILE A 196 9.32 20.80 -3.96
CA ILE A 196 9.86 20.00 -2.85
C ILE A 196 11.31 19.60 -3.13
N GLN A 197 12.13 19.54 -2.08
CA GLN A 197 13.48 18.97 -2.16
C GLN A 197 13.53 17.61 -1.46
N ASN A 198 12.74 17.44 -0.40
CA ASN A 198 12.65 16.23 0.39
C ASN A 198 11.18 15.93 0.68
N SER A 199 10.85 14.66 0.75
CA SER A 199 9.53 14.19 1.17
C SER A 199 9.61 12.80 1.78
N ALA A 200 8.70 12.48 2.69
CA ALA A 200 8.67 11.19 3.36
C ALA A 200 7.26 10.61 3.45
N PHE A 201 7.21 9.29 3.46
CA PHE A 201 6.02 8.50 3.78
C PHE A 201 6.37 7.48 4.86
N LYS A 202 5.57 7.47 5.94
CA LYS A 202 5.72 6.51 7.04
C LYS A 202 4.37 5.88 7.33
N ALA A 203 4.34 4.56 7.42
CA ALA A 203 3.13 3.83 7.78
C ALA A 203 3.47 2.53 8.52
N LYS A 204 2.56 2.11 9.40
CA LYS A 204 2.51 0.72 9.89
C LYS A 204 1.36 0.00 9.19
N LEU A 205 1.69 -1.08 8.49
CA LEU A 205 0.74 -1.99 7.88
C LEU A 205 0.52 -3.22 8.77
N THR A 206 -0.73 -3.61 8.95
CA THR A 206 -1.14 -4.91 9.52
C THR A 206 -2.05 -5.65 8.54
N ILE A 207 -1.89 -6.97 8.42
CA ILE A 207 -2.56 -7.82 7.44
C ILE A 207 -3.33 -8.93 8.17
N GLY A 208 -4.63 -9.04 7.91
CA GLY A 208 -5.43 -10.22 8.26
C GLY A 208 -5.76 -10.39 9.73
N GLN A 209 -6.21 -9.32 10.41
CA GLN A 209 -6.81 -9.44 11.75
C GLN A 209 -8.06 -10.31 11.76
#